data_AF-A0AA35QYN0-F1
#
_entry.id   AF-A0AA35QYN0-F1
#
_cell.length_a   1.000
_cell.length_b   1.000
_cell.length_c   1.000
_cell.angle_alpha   90.00
_cell.angle_beta   90.00
_cell.angle_gamma   90.00
#
_symmetry.space_group_name_H-M   'P 1'
#
loop_
_entity.id
_entity.type
_entity.pdbx_description
1 polymer ?
#
loop_
_entity_poly.entity_id
_entity_poly.type
_entity_poly.pdbx_seq_one_letter_code
_entity_poly.pdbx_strand_id
1 'polypeptide(L)'
;MIDPFPSPQQRLFVLQAGFARGMELHARLTLFGEGCHGSLTKSLFHQFNLRHSCQPQTYGLGLKELWEVEPAKHFPGHIEHTIGWPAPNDMYAGSFTYHLKEGDTPLVAIGYVVS
;
A
#
# COMPACT_ATOMS: atom_id res chain seq x y z
N MET A 1 -1.20 -47.60 20.13
CA MET A 1 -0.92 -46.20 20.48
C MET A 1 -1.74 -45.34 19.53
N ILE A 2 -2.52 -44.42 20.09
CA ILE A 2 -3.70 -43.78 19.49
C ILE A 2 -3.27 -42.84 18.34
N ASP A 3 -3.91 -42.96 17.18
CA ASP A 3 -3.75 -42.04 16.05
C ASP A 3 -4.31 -40.65 16.45
N PRO A 4 -3.51 -39.56 16.41
CA PRO A 4 -3.93 -38.24 16.88
C PRO A 4 -4.81 -37.48 15.87
N PHE A 5 -5.13 -38.06 14.71
CA PHE A 5 -5.93 -37.37 13.68
C PHE A 5 -7.36 -37.92 13.63
N PRO A 6 -8.36 -37.16 14.09
CA PRO A 6 -9.75 -37.55 13.88
C PRO A 6 -10.04 -37.60 12.37
N SER A 7 -10.75 -38.65 11.94
CA SER A 7 -11.14 -38.84 10.54
C SER A 7 -11.83 -37.60 10.00
N PRO A 8 -11.57 -37.21 8.74
CA PRO A 8 -12.20 -36.04 8.16
C PRO A 8 -13.68 -36.35 7.98
N GLN A 9 -14.50 -35.93 8.94
CA GLN A 9 -15.90 -35.63 8.66
C GLN A 9 -15.87 -34.50 7.64
N GLN A 10 -15.98 -34.91 6.37
CA GLN A 10 -16.00 -34.06 5.21
C GLN A 10 -17.16 -33.08 5.37
N ARG A 11 -16.89 -31.88 5.89
CA ARG A 11 -17.71 -30.72 5.52
C ARG A 11 -17.58 -30.62 4.01
N LEU A 12 -18.61 -31.04 3.30
CA LEU A 12 -18.69 -30.95 1.85
C LEU A 12 -18.74 -29.46 1.49
N PHE A 13 -17.57 -28.84 1.37
CA PHE A 13 -17.43 -27.55 0.72
C PHE A 13 -17.78 -27.77 -0.75
N VAL A 14 -19.03 -27.52 -1.12
CA VAL A 14 -19.43 -27.51 -2.52
C VAL A 14 -18.74 -26.32 -3.17
N LEU A 15 -17.71 -26.60 -3.95
CA LEU A 15 -17.02 -25.58 -4.73
C LEU A 15 -17.99 -25.03 -5.77
N GLN A 16 -18.01 -23.71 -5.95
CA GLN A 16 -18.84 -23.10 -7.00
C GLN A 16 -18.39 -23.57 -8.38
N ALA A 17 -19.34 -23.63 -9.31
CA ALA A 17 -19.03 -23.78 -10.73
C ALA A 17 -18.13 -22.60 -11.16
N GLY A 18 -16.90 -22.91 -11.62
CA GLY A 18 -15.87 -21.91 -11.94
C GLY A 18 -14.77 -21.73 -10.90
N PHE A 19 -14.77 -22.49 -9.80
CA PHE A 19 -13.66 -22.49 -8.86
C PHE A 19 -12.36 -22.95 -9.52
N ALA A 20 -11.30 -22.17 -9.34
CA ALA A 20 -9.94 -22.53 -9.69
C ALA A 20 -9.04 -22.39 -8.45
N ARG A 21 -8.24 -23.43 -8.17
CA ARG A 21 -7.24 -23.40 -7.10
C ARG A 21 -6.14 -22.37 -7.40
N GLY A 22 -5.58 -21.80 -6.34
CA GLY A 22 -4.36 -21.01 -6.43
C GLY A 22 -3.14 -21.83 -6.87
N MET A 23 -2.10 -21.12 -7.30
CA MET A 23 -0.80 -21.70 -7.66
C MET A 23 0.11 -21.80 -6.44
N GLU A 24 0.99 -22.81 -6.45
CA GLU A 24 2.07 -22.95 -5.48
C GLU A 24 3.40 -22.66 -6.18
N LEU A 25 4.16 -21.70 -5.65
CA LEU A 25 5.42 -21.25 -6.24
C LEU A 25 6.57 -21.63 -5.31
N HIS A 26 7.45 -22.52 -5.78
CA HIS A 26 8.64 -22.95 -5.04
C HIS A 26 9.85 -22.17 -5.53
N ALA A 27 10.59 -21.56 -4.60
CA ALA A 27 11.81 -20.84 -4.89
C ALA A 27 12.84 -21.11 -3.78
N ARG A 28 14.13 -20.99 -4.12
CA ARG A 28 15.20 -21.05 -3.12
C ARG A 28 15.18 -19.85 -2.17
N LEU A 29 14.70 -18.71 -2.66
CA LEU A 29 14.56 -17.46 -1.93
C LEU A 29 13.31 -16.75 -2.45
N THR A 30 12.46 -16.30 -1.54
CA THR A 30 11.31 -15.44 -1.84
C THR A 30 11.55 -14.08 -1.22
N LEU A 31 11.65 -13.05 -2.05
CA LEU A 31 11.74 -11.66 -1.61
C LEU A 31 10.33 -11.06 -1.50
N PHE A 32 10.01 -10.46 -0.35
CA PHE A 32 8.72 -9.82 -0.11
C PHE A 32 8.81 -8.32 -0.43
N GLY A 33 8.06 -7.88 -1.45
CA GLY A 33 8.06 -6.51 -1.98
C GLY A 33 6.67 -5.89 -2.05
N GLU A 34 5.80 -6.16 -1.06
CA GLU A 34 4.40 -5.71 -1.07
C GLU A 34 4.22 -4.20 -0.82
N GLY A 35 5.24 -3.50 -0.32
CA GLY A 35 5.16 -2.08 0.03
C GLY A 35 4.50 -1.80 1.39
N CYS A 36 3.79 -0.68 1.49
CA CYS A 36 3.20 -0.21 2.75
C CYS A 36 2.13 -1.19 3.27
N HIS A 37 2.30 -1.64 4.52
CA HIS A 37 1.36 -2.55 5.21
C HIS A 37 1.14 -3.89 4.47
N GLY A 38 2.20 -4.50 3.94
CA GLY A 38 2.15 -5.80 3.23
C GLY A 38 1.46 -6.93 4.00
N SER A 39 0.53 -7.60 3.34
CA SER A 39 -0.36 -8.62 3.93
C SER A 39 0.37 -9.92 4.31
N LEU A 40 1.26 -10.40 3.45
CA LEU A 40 2.06 -11.59 3.70
C LEU A 40 3.18 -11.27 4.69
N THR A 41 3.81 -10.12 4.50
CA THR A 41 4.89 -9.62 5.37
C THR A 41 4.42 -9.48 6.81
N LYS A 42 3.17 -9.05 7.04
CA LYS A 42 2.55 -8.99 8.37
C LYS A 42 2.51 -10.35 9.06
N SER A 43 2.26 -11.43 8.32
CA SER A 43 2.25 -12.79 8.86
C SER A 43 3.66 -13.26 9.24
N LEU A 44 4.67 -12.88 8.44
CA LEU A 44 6.08 -13.19 8.71
C LEU A 44 6.59 -12.51 9.99
N PHE A 45 6.14 -11.28 10.29
CA PHE A 45 6.51 -10.60 11.52
C PHE A 45 6.19 -11.42 12.76
N HIS A 46 5.02 -12.08 12.77
CA HIS A 46 4.61 -12.97 13.86
C HIS A 46 5.39 -14.28 13.82
N GLN A 47 5.48 -14.93 12.64
CA GLN A 47 6.13 -16.22 12.49
C GLN A 47 7.60 -16.22 12.92
N PHE A 48 8.33 -15.14 12.63
CA PHE A 48 9.76 -15.02 12.89
C PHE A 48 10.11 -13.99 13.97
N ASN A 49 9.12 -13.45 14.68
CA ASN A 49 9.30 -12.44 15.73
C ASN A 49 10.16 -11.22 15.29
N LEU A 50 9.94 -10.76 14.05
CA LEU A 50 10.81 -9.75 13.41
C LEU A 50 10.66 -8.34 14.01
N ARG A 51 9.69 -8.15 14.93
CA ARG A 51 9.42 -6.86 15.58
C ARG A 51 9.81 -6.80 17.06
N HIS A 52 10.55 -7.79 17.56
CA HIS A 52 10.88 -7.88 18.99
C HIS A 52 11.58 -6.63 19.56
N SER A 53 12.50 -6.05 18.80
CA SER A 53 13.37 -4.95 19.26
C SER A 53 13.16 -3.67 18.43
N CYS A 54 11.94 -3.41 17.97
CA CYS A 54 11.61 -2.18 17.26
C CYS A 54 10.25 -1.61 17.69
N GLN A 55 10.07 -0.31 17.44
CA GLN A 55 8.78 0.34 17.68
C GLN A 55 7.76 -0.06 16.60
N PRO A 56 6.45 -0.03 16.93
CA PRO A 56 5.41 -0.18 15.93
C PRO A 56 5.52 0.88 14.84
N GLN A 57 5.24 0.47 13.60
CA GLN A 57 5.24 1.37 12.45
C GLN A 57 4.11 2.38 12.54
N THR A 58 4.41 3.66 12.28
CA THR A 58 3.44 4.73 12.05
C THR A 58 3.21 4.93 10.55
N TYR A 59 2.04 5.43 10.17
CA TYR A 59 1.62 5.52 8.77
C TYR A 59 0.93 6.86 8.52
N GLY A 60 1.10 7.37 7.30
CA GLY A 60 0.24 8.41 6.73
C GLY A 60 -0.57 7.86 5.55
N LEU A 61 -1.79 8.36 5.39
CA LEU A 61 -2.64 8.14 4.23
C LEU A 61 -2.41 9.26 3.23
N GLY A 62 -2.04 8.91 2.01
CA GLY A 62 -1.89 9.85 0.90
C GLY A 62 -3.01 9.68 -0.12
N LEU A 63 -3.61 10.80 -0.54
CA LEU A 63 -4.49 10.86 -1.70
C LEU A 63 -3.82 11.68 -2.80
N LYS A 64 -4.02 11.27 -4.05
CA LYS A 64 -3.41 11.90 -5.22
C LYS A 64 -4.41 11.91 -6.37
N GLU A 65 -4.43 13.03 -7.08
CA GLU A 65 -5.09 13.17 -8.37
C GLU A 65 -4.10 13.68 -9.43
N LEU A 66 -4.47 13.52 -10.70
CA LEU A 66 -3.73 14.04 -11.84
C LEU A 66 -4.64 14.98 -12.61
N TRP A 67 -4.17 16.21 -12.82
CA TRP A 67 -4.94 17.29 -13.40
C TRP A 67 -4.25 17.78 -14.67
N GLU A 68 -5.02 18.00 -15.73
CA GLU A 68 -4.57 18.81 -16.87
C GLU A 68 -4.94 20.27 -16.61
N VAL A 69 -3.97 21.16 -16.69
CA VAL A 69 -4.16 22.59 -16.38
C VAL A 69 -3.93 23.45 -17.62
N GLU A 70 -4.38 24.71 -17.59
CA GLU A 70 -4.05 25.64 -18.67
C GLU A 70 -2.52 25.77 -18.83
N PRO A 71 -1.97 25.77 -20.07
CA PRO A 71 -0.53 25.88 -20.30
C PRO A 71 0.12 27.10 -19.63
N ALA A 72 -0.60 28.22 -19.53
CA ALA A 72 -0.11 29.43 -18.87
C ALA A 72 0.07 29.29 -17.35
N LYS A 73 -0.56 28.28 -16.73
CA LYS A 73 -0.46 27.95 -15.30
C LYS A 73 0.48 26.77 -15.05
N HIS A 74 1.10 26.22 -16.10
CA HIS A 74 1.97 25.06 -16.01
C HIS A 74 3.45 25.48 -16.04
N PHE A 75 4.18 25.12 -14.98
CA PHE A 75 5.60 25.44 -14.82
C PHE A 75 6.41 24.14 -14.70
N PRO A 76 6.77 23.45 -15.81
CA PRO A 76 7.37 22.12 -15.77
C PRO A 76 8.59 22.02 -14.84
N GLY A 77 8.60 21.02 -13.96
CA GLY A 77 9.66 20.82 -12.96
C GLY A 77 9.48 21.65 -11.68
N HIS A 78 8.45 22.50 -11.60
CA HIS A 78 8.08 23.18 -10.36
C HIS A 78 7.48 22.19 -9.35
N ILE A 79 7.87 22.36 -8.09
CA ILE A 79 7.51 21.51 -6.97
C ILE A 79 7.09 22.43 -5.83
N GLU A 80 5.90 22.21 -5.30
CA GLU A 80 5.37 22.94 -4.15
C GLU A 80 4.89 21.96 -3.06
N HIS A 81 5.16 22.33 -1.81
CA HIS A 81 4.68 21.66 -0.61
C HIS A 81 4.11 22.68 0.34
N THR A 82 2.95 22.38 0.94
CA THR A 82 2.35 23.25 1.95
C THR A 82 2.00 22.48 3.21
N ILE A 83 2.04 23.16 4.34
CA ILE A 83 1.62 22.68 5.66
C ILE A 83 0.66 23.68 6.28
N GLY A 84 -0.16 23.22 7.22
CA GLY A 84 -1.17 24.04 7.89
C GLY A 84 -2.56 23.81 7.32
N TRP A 85 -3.32 24.87 7.13
CA TRP A 85 -4.73 24.79 6.75
C TRP A 85 -4.95 23.86 5.53
N PRO A 86 -5.97 22.98 5.53
CA PRO A 86 -7.05 22.84 6.51
C PRO A 86 -6.74 22.01 7.76
N ALA A 87 -5.51 21.49 7.89
CA ALA A 87 -5.15 20.70 9.07
C ALA A 87 -4.96 21.59 10.32
N PRO A 88 -5.42 21.13 11.50
CA PRO A 88 -5.13 21.79 12.76
C PRO A 88 -3.64 21.62 13.13
N ASN A 89 -3.14 22.48 14.01
CA ASN A 89 -1.71 22.52 14.37
C ASN A 89 -1.19 21.26 15.08
N ASP A 90 -2.09 20.42 15.61
CA ASP A 90 -1.79 19.17 16.31
C ASP A 90 -1.87 17.93 15.39
N MET A 91 -2.06 18.13 14.09
CA MET A 91 -2.16 17.06 13.10
C MET A 91 -1.00 17.13 12.09
N TYR A 92 -0.36 15.98 11.82
CA TYR A 92 0.67 15.92 10.79
C TYR A 92 0.04 15.71 9.41
N ALA A 93 -0.02 16.79 8.64
CA ALA A 93 -0.60 16.78 7.30
C ALA A 93 0.01 17.86 6.40
N GLY A 94 -0.17 17.68 5.10
CA GLY A 94 0.33 18.64 4.11
C GLY A 94 -0.06 18.27 2.69
N SER A 95 0.04 19.26 1.79
CA SER A 95 -0.19 19.07 0.36
C SER A 95 1.11 18.93 -0.40
N PHE A 96 1.01 18.38 -1.60
CA PHE A 96 2.05 18.43 -2.61
C PHE A 96 1.45 18.78 -3.97
N THR A 97 2.21 19.53 -4.77
CA THR A 97 1.86 19.87 -6.15
C THR A 97 3.11 19.76 -7.02
N TYR A 98 3.09 18.92 -8.05
CA TYR A 98 4.22 18.68 -8.94
C TYR A 98 3.81 18.94 -10.40
N HIS A 99 4.51 19.85 -11.06
CA HIS A 99 4.33 20.12 -12.48
C HIS A 99 5.19 19.15 -13.30
N LEU A 100 4.53 18.23 -14.01
CA LEU A 100 5.21 17.14 -14.70
C LEU A 100 5.86 17.64 -15.99
N LYS A 101 7.02 17.07 -16.31
CA LYS A 101 7.74 17.34 -17.56
C LYS A 101 7.71 16.10 -18.44
N GLU A 102 6.52 15.58 -18.70
CA GLU A 102 6.29 14.38 -19.49
C GLU A 102 5.33 14.67 -20.64
N GLY A 103 5.83 14.55 -21.88
CA GLY A 103 5.06 14.84 -23.09
C GLY A 103 4.72 16.33 -23.28
N ASP A 104 3.70 16.59 -24.10
CA ASP A 104 3.24 17.94 -24.44
C ASP A 104 2.01 18.39 -23.61
N THR A 105 1.46 17.50 -22.79
CA THR A 105 0.28 17.79 -21.96
C THR A 105 0.70 18.49 -20.66
N PRO A 106 0.10 19.64 -20.32
CA PRO A 106 0.38 20.35 -19.06
C PRO A 106 -0.23 19.63 -17.85
N LEU A 107 0.45 18.59 -17.36
CA LEU A 107 -0.02 17.75 -16.26
C LEU A 107 0.54 18.19 -14.90
N VAL A 108 -0.34 18.25 -13.90
CA VAL A 108 0.00 18.50 -12.51
C VAL A 108 -0.45 17.31 -11.66
N ALA A 109 0.49 16.73 -10.91
CA ALA A 109 0.18 15.77 -9.85
C ALA A 109 -0.02 16.52 -8.54
N ILE A 110 -1.24 16.45 -7.99
CA ILE A 110 -1.59 17.13 -6.74
C ILE A 110 -2.08 16.09 -5.72
N GLY A 111 -1.84 16.35 -4.44
CA GLY A 111 -2.36 15.48 -3.41
C GLY A 111 -2.19 16.02 -2.00
N TYR A 112 -2.66 15.23 -1.06
CA TYR A 112 -2.68 15.55 0.37
C TYR A 112 -2.35 14.30 1.19
N VAL A 113 -1.62 14.50 2.28
CA VAL A 113 -1.22 13.43 3.21
C VAL A 113 -1.73 13.77 4.61
N VAL A 114 -2.24 12.77 5.32
CA VAL A 114 -2.66 12.85 6.72
C VAL A 114 -2.07 11.67 7.50
N SER A 115 -1.52 11.92 8.70
CA SER A 115 -0.93 10.89 9.56
C SER A 115 -1.51 10.90 10.97
#